data_AF-A0A6T6MZ41-F1
#
_entry.id   AF-A0A6T6MZ41-F1
#
_cell.length_a   1.000
_cell.length_b   1.000
_cell.length_c   1.000
_cell.angle_alpha   90.00
_cell.angle_beta   90.00
_cell.angle_gamma   90.00
#
_symmetry.space_group_name_H-M   'P 1'
#
loop_
_entity.id
_entity.type
_entity.pdbx_description
1 polymer ?
#
loop_
_entity_poly.entity_id
_entity_poly.type
_entity_poly.pdbx_seq_one_letter_code
_entity_poly.pdbx_strand_id
1 'polypeptide(L)'
;TMKASASVPFLDSVKTLDPNAPAFADFDPLGFSSMYDLKFLQEAEIKHGRICMLAVLGWVFPEFLHLPADVFSNTNPLAAFNQVPKAGLIQILLFVAACEAISFEKIYYTENWKPGVYGFDPLNLGKTDKSLKWYSAAEIKNGRLAMIAIGGFIHQSLLTKLGVIAQLKAGLFTPTGYPVS
;
A
#
# COMPACT_ATOMS: atom_id res chain seq x y z
N THR A 1 33.72 11.90 0.62
CA THR A 1 33.75 10.57 1.26
C THR A 1 32.40 9.92 1.03
N MET A 2 32.36 8.69 0.50
CA MET A 2 31.09 7.97 0.32
C MET A 2 30.58 7.60 1.72
N LYS A 3 29.33 7.94 2.02
CA LYS A 3 28.69 7.61 3.29
C LYS A 3 28.06 6.23 3.13
N ALA A 4 28.33 5.31 4.04
CA ALA A 4 27.72 3.99 4.03
C ALA A 4 26.19 4.12 4.11
N SER A 5 25.46 3.27 3.38
CA SER A 5 24.00 3.25 3.42
C SER A 5 23.50 2.90 4.81
N ALA A 6 22.46 3.60 5.26
CA ALA A 6 21.85 3.36 6.58
C ALA A 6 21.17 1.98 6.68
N SER A 7 20.66 1.44 5.58
CA SER A 7 19.96 0.13 5.56
C SER A 7 20.84 -1.02 5.09
N VAL A 8 21.86 -0.73 4.28
CA VAL A 8 22.78 -1.74 3.74
C VAL A 8 24.21 -1.34 4.11
N PRO A 9 24.72 -1.73 5.30
CA PRO A 9 25.98 -1.22 5.84
C PRO A 9 27.22 -1.51 4.98
N PHE A 10 27.13 -2.49 4.08
CA PHE A 10 28.20 -2.90 3.17
C PHE A 10 28.16 -2.20 1.81
N LEU A 11 27.14 -1.38 1.53
CA LEU A 11 26.99 -0.66 0.28
C LEU A 11 27.06 0.86 0.51
N ASP A 12 27.66 1.58 -0.43
CA ASP A 12 27.71 3.03 -0.40
C ASP A 12 26.35 3.65 -0.74
N SER A 13 25.99 4.74 -0.05
CA SER A 13 24.79 5.52 -0.34
C SER A 13 24.88 6.20 -1.71
N VAL A 14 23.80 6.14 -2.47
CA VAL A 14 23.71 6.78 -3.78
C VAL A 14 23.47 8.29 -3.61
N LYS A 15 24.29 9.12 -4.26
CA LYS A 15 24.27 10.60 -4.12
C LYS A 15 22.98 11.28 -4.59
N THR A 16 22.14 10.58 -5.35
CA THR A 16 20.87 11.11 -5.90
C THR A 16 19.79 11.18 -4.83
N LEU A 17 19.89 10.41 -3.75
CA LEU A 17 18.89 10.34 -2.70
C LEU A 17 18.94 11.58 -1.80
N ASP A 18 17.79 12.22 -1.57
CA ASP A 18 17.68 13.38 -0.67
C ASP A 18 17.70 12.92 0.80
N PRO A 19 18.71 13.30 1.61
CA PRO A 19 18.79 12.95 3.02
C PRO A 19 17.65 13.53 3.89
N ASN A 20 16.97 14.58 3.42
CA ASN A 20 15.87 15.23 4.12
C ASN A 20 14.49 14.67 3.74
N ALA A 21 14.44 13.66 2.85
CA ALA A 21 13.20 13.03 2.45
C ALA A 21 12.49 12.37 3.65
N PRO A 22 11.14 12.40 3.69
CA PRO A 22 10.38 11.74 4.75
C PRO A 22 10.65 10.23 4.73
N ALA A 23 10.91 9.65 5.90
CA ALA A 23 11.20 8.22 6.07
C ALA A 23 12.40 7.69 5.25
N PHE A 24 13.48 8.50 5.16
CA PHE A 24 14.75 8.10 4.58
C PHE A 24 15.33 6.84 5.25
N ALA A 25 15.56 5.80 4.45
CA ALA A 25 16.18 4.53 4.87
C ALA A 25 17.36 4.11 3.97
N ASP A 26 17.67 4.88 2.92
CA ASP A 26 18.84 4.66 2.04
C ASP A 26 18.91 3.25 1.40
N PHE A 27 17.75 2.64 1.16
CA PHE A 27 17.65 1.28 0.64
C PHE A 27 17.53 1.31 -0.88
N ASP A 28 18.66 1.20 -1.57
CA ASP A 28 18.71 1.03 -3.03
C ASP A 28 19.86 0.12 -3.45
N PRO A 29 19.75 -1.21 -3.25
CA PRO A 29 20.82 -2.15 -3.61
C PRO A 29 21.02 -2.30 -5.12
N LEU A 30 20.03 -1.92 -5.94
CA LEU A 30 20.05 -2.09 -7.40
C LEU A 30 20.28 -0.78 -8.17
N GLY A 31 20.36 0.36 -7.48
CA GLY A 31 20.63 1.65 -8.10
C GLY A 31 19.46 2.21 -8.92
N PHE A 32 18.22 1.79 -8.66
CA PHE A 32 17.05 2.26 -9.41
C PHE A 32 16.86 3.78 -9.33
N SER A 33 17.30 4.40 -8.23
CA SER A 33 17.29 5.85 -8.03
C SER A 33 18.16 6.63 -9.03
N SER A 34 19.12 5.98 -9.69
CA SER A 34 20.00 6.59 -10.68
C SER A 34 19.53 6.39 -12.12
N MET A 35 18.62 5.43 -12.35
CA MET A 35 18.12 5.09 -13.67
C MET A 35 16.79 5.77 -14.02
N TYR A 36 15.98 6.12 -13.00
CA TYR A 36 14.68 6.77 -13.16
C TYR A 36 14.56 8.03 -12.32
N ASP A 37 13.60 8.91 -12.65
CA ASP A 37 13.33 10.10 -11.85
C ASP A 37 12.81 9.71 -10.46
N LEU A 38 13.51 10.15 -9.42
CA LEU A 38 13.17 9.90 -8.02
C LEU A 38 11.78 10.41 -7.65
N LYS A 39 11.33 11.52 -8.24
CA LYS A 39 9.98 12.04 -7.97
C LYS A 39 8.90 11.08 -8.46
N PHE A 40 9.14 10.42 -9.59
CA PHE A 40 8.23 9.42 -10.14
C PHE A 40 8.21 8.16 -9.27
N LEU A 41 9.37 7.69 -8.82
CA LEU A 41 9.47 6.53 -7.92
C LEU A 41 8.79 6.78 -6.57
N GLN A 42 8.99 7.96 -5.98
CA GLN A 42 8.33 8.37 -4.73
C GLN A 42 6.81 8.46 -4.90
N GLU A 43 6.33 9.00 -6.02
CA GLU A 43 4.90 9.06 -6.31
C GLU A 43 4.30 7.65 -6.47
N ALA A 44 5.01 6.77 -7.18
CA ALA A 44 4.61 5.37 -7.32
C ALA A 44 4.52 4.68 -5.95
N GLU A 45 5.53 4.88 -5.07
CA GLU A 45 5.53 4.34 -3.71
C GLU A 45 4.31 4.83 -2.91
N ILE A 46 4.01 6.12 -2.93
CA ILE A 46 2.88 6.70 -2.18
C ILE A 46 1.55 6.17 -2.72
N LYS A 47 1.36 6.10 -4.04
CA LYS A 47 0.13 5.56 -4.65
C LYS A 47 -0.10 4.11 -4.27
N HIS A 48 0.92 3.25 -4.42
CA HIS A 48 0.81 1.85 -4.02
C HIS A 48 0.56 1.73 -2.51
N GLY A 49 1.20 2.57 -1.70
CA GLY A 49 1.04 2.56 -0.24
C GLY A 49 -0.40 2.86 0.17
N ARG A 50 -1.01 3.89 -0.42
CA ARG A 50 -2.43 4.25 -0.19
C ARG A 50 -3.38 3.14 -0.62
N ILE A 51 -3.16 2.54 -1.80
CA ILE A 51 -3.98 1.44 -2.31
C ILE A 51 -3.86 0.23 -1.37
N CYS A 52 -2.65 -0.13 -0.94
CA CYS A 52 -2.44 -1.25 -0.02
C CYS A 52 -3.05 -0.98 1.36
N MET A 53 -2.98 0.24 1.89
CA MET A 53 -3.65 0.59 3.15
C MET A 53 -5.17 0.39 3.07
N LEU A 54 -5.80 0.80 1.96
CA LEU A 54 -7.23 0.57 1.71
C LEU A 54 -7.54 -0.92 1.48
N ALA A 55 -6.66 -1.64 0.79
CA ALA A 55 -6.81 -3.06 0.56
C ALA A 55 -6.75 -3.87 1.86
N VAL A 56 -5.87 -3.52 2.80
CA VAL A 56 -5.78 -4.18 4.12
C VAL A 56 -7.09 -4.00 4.87
N LEU A 57 -7.65 -2.79 4.86
CA LEU A 57 -8.95 -2.53 5.46
C LEU A 57 -10.07 -3.33 4.78
N GLY A 58 -10.07 -3.39 3.44
CA GLY A 58 -11.03 -4.19 2.67
C GLY A 58 -10.91 -5.70 2.90
N TRP A 59 -9.74 -6.18 3.31
CA TRP A 59 -9.53 -7.60 3.66
C TRP A 59 -10.02 -7.92 5.07
N VAL A 60 -9.83 -6.99 6.02
CA VAL A 60 -10.14 -7.18 7.44
C VAL A 60 -11.62 -6.86 7.75
N PHE A 61 -12.17 -5.81 7.15
CA PHE A 61 -13.50 -5.29 7.48
C PHE A 61 -14.66 -6.29 7.24
N PRO A 62 -14.71 -7.02 6.11
CA PRO A 62 -15.77 -7.99 5.85
C PRO A 62 -15.85 -9.07 6.93
N GLU A 63 -14.74 -9.45 7.56
CA GLU A 63 -14.74 -10.46 8.63
C GLU A 63 -15.42 -9.98 9.93
N PHE A 64 -15.47 -8.67 10.16
CA PHE A 64 -16.15 -8.08 11.31
C PHE A 64 -17.63 -7.83 11.04
N LEU A 65 -17.95 -7.28 9.87
CA LEU A 65 -19.31 -6.90 9.48
C LEU A 65 -19.54 -7.33 8.02
N HIS A 66 -20.35 -8.36 7.85
CA HIS A 66 -20.79 -8.82 6.54
C HIS A 66 -22.06 -8.07 6.14
N LEU A 67 -22.19 -7.73 4.85
CA LEU A 67 -23.43 -7.20 4.33
C LEU A 67 -24.52 -8.30 4.40
N PRO A 68 -25.78 -7.95 4.73
CA PRO A 68 -26.87 -8.92 4.79
C PRO A 68 -27.26 -9.39 3.39
N ALA A 69 -26.51 -10.37 2.85
CA ALA A 69 -26.83 -11.10 1.64
C ALA A 69 -26.00 -12.40 1.59
N ASP A 70 -26.63 -13.53 1.24
CA ASP A 70 -26.00 -14.87 1.24
C ASP A 70 -24.74 -14.97 0.36
N VAL A 71 -24.65 -14.10 -0.66
CA VAL A 71 -23.53 -13.98 -1.60
C VAL A 71 -22.25 -13.42 -0.97
N PHE A 72 -22.32 -12.84 0.24
CA PHE A 72 -21.19 -12.25 0.96
C PHE A 72 -20.80 -13.04 2.22
N SER A 73 -21.36 -14.24 2.41
CA SER A 73 -21.09 -15.08 3.58
C SER A 73 -19.74 -15.82 3.51
N ASN A 74 -19.10 -15.83 2.33
CA ASN A 74 -17.81 -16.48 2.17
C ASN A 74 -16.69 -15.64 2.78
N THR A 75 -16.07 -16.18 3.83
CA THR A 75 -14.92 -15.60 4.53
C THR A 75 -13.66 -15.50 3.68
N ASN A 76 -13.63 -16.17 2.52
CA ASN A 76 -12.50 -16.16 1.60
C ASN A 76 -12.59 -15.01 0.61
N PRO A 77 -11.74 -13.97 0.71
CA PRO A 77 -11.83 -12.79 -0.14
C PRO A 77 -11.56 -13.11 -1.62
N LEU A 78 -10.72 -14.11 -1.91
CA LEU A 78 -10.40 -14.51 -3.28
C LEU A 78 -11.55 -15.29 -3.95
N ALA A 79 -12.25 -16.13 -3.18
CA ALA A 79 -13.43 -16.85 -3.66
C ALA A 79 -14.66 -15.93 -3.73
N ALA A 80 -14.75 -14.95 -2.82
CA ALA A 80 -15.79 -13.93 -2.81
C ALA A 80 -15.78 -13.09 -4.09
N PHE A 81 -14.61 -12.83 -4.69
CA PHE A 81 -14.51 -12.09 -5.95
C PHE A 81 -15.34 -12.70 -7.09
N ASN A 82 -15.45 -14.02 -7.16
CA ASN A 82 -16.25 -14.71 -8.19
C ASN A 82 -17.76 -14.71 -7.89
N GLN A 83 -18.15 -14.48 -6.63
CA GLN A 83 -19.54 -14.51 -6.17
C GLN A 83 -20.19 -13.13 -6.17
N VAL A 84 -19.39 -12.08 -6.00
CA VAL A 84 -19.86 -10.70 -6.04
C VAL A 84 -20.45 -10.41 -7.43
N PRO A 85 -21.61 -9.73 -7.52
CA PRO A 85 -22.19 -9.35 -8.80
C PRO A 85 -21.20 -8.53 -9.63
N LYS A 86 -20.92 -8.99 -10.86
CA LYS A 86 -19.94 -8.38 -11.78
C LYS A 86 -20.19 -6.90 -12.04
N ALA A 87 -21.46 -6.48 -12.01
CA ALA A 87 -21.84 -5.07 -12.15
C ALA A 87 -21.25 -4.18 -11.05
N GLY A 88 -21.23 -4.67 -9.79
CA GLY A 88 -20.65 -3.94 -8.66
C GLY A 88 -19.13 -3.81 -8.77
N LEU A 89 -18.45 -4.88 -9.21
CA LEU A 89 -17.01 -4.85 -9.48
C LEU A 89 -16.65 -3.86 -10.59
N ILE A 90 -17.42 -3.83 -11.68
CA ILE A 90 -17.22 -2.89 -12.79
C ILE A 90 -17.45 -1.45 -12.32
N GLN A 91 -18.45 -1.19 -11.47
CA GLN A 91 -18.69 0.15 -10.92
C GLN A 91 -17.51 0.63 -10.08
N ILE A 92 -16.94 -0.24 -9.23
CA ILE A 92 -15.76 0.08 -8.42
C ILE A 92 -14.55 0.34 -9.33
N LEU A 93 -14.33 -0.51 -10.34
CA LEU A 93 -13.23 -0.35 -11.29
C LEU A 93 -13.35 0.96 -12.07
N LEU A 94 -14.55 1.31 -12.55
CA LEU A 94 -14.80 2.56 -13.26
C LEU A 94 -14.56 3.77 -12.36
N PHE A 95 -14.99 3.70 -11.10
CA PHE A 95 -14.73 4.76 -10.12
C PHE A 95 -13.23 4.95 -9.86
N VAL A 96 -12.49 3.86 -9.64
CA VAL A 96 -11.03 3.91 -9.47
C VAL A 96 -10.35 4.47 -10.72
N ALA A 97 -10.75 4.02 -11.91
CA ALA A 97 -10.22 4.52 -13.18
C ALA A 97 -10.49 6.02 -13.38
N ALA A 98 -11.67 6.51 -13.01
CA ALA A 98 -12.00 7.93 -13.06
C ALA A 98 -11.15 8.74 -12.06
N CYS A 99 -11.01 8.28 -10.82
CA CYS A 99 -10.15 8.92 -9.82
C CYS A 99 -8.67 8.94 -10.24
N GLU A 100 -8.20 7.87 -10.89
CA GLU A 100 -6.84 7.78 -11.41
C GLU A 100 -6.63 8.73 -12.60
N ALA A 101 -7.60 8.84 -13.52
CA ALA A 101 -7.53 9.78 -14.64
C ALA A 101 -7.37 11.24 -14.19
N ILE A 102 -8.18 11.67 -13.20
CA ILE A 102 -8.10 13.02 -12.61
C ILE A 102 -6.73 13.24 -11.95
N SER A 103 -6.22 12.21 -11.28
CA SER A 103 -4.91 12.26 -10.60
C SER A 103 -3.75 12.28 -11.60
N PHE A 104 -3.87 11.57 -12.73
CA PHE A 104 -2.86 11.48 -13.78
C PHE A 104 -2.68 12.81 -14.51
N GLU A 105 -3.80 13.46 -14.86
CA GLU A 105 -3.79 14.80 -15.46
C GLU A 105 -2.99 15.78 -14.59
N LYS A 106 -3.27 15.80 -13.28
CA LYS A 106 -2.59 16.70 -12.34
C LYS A 106 -1.07 16.47 -12.26
N ILE A 107 -0.62 15.23 -12.40
CA ILE A 107 0.82 14.88 -12.33
C ILE A 107 1.53 15.27 -13.63
N TYR A 108 0.91 15.05 -14.79
CA TYR A 108 1.56 15.27 -16.09
C TYR A 108 1.58 16.75 -16.52
N TYR A 109 0.53 17.51 -16.19
CA TYR A 109 0.42 18.92 -16.60
C TYR A 109 1.02 19.92 -15.59
N THR A 110 1.47 19.48 -14.41
CA THR A 110 2.06 20.38 -13.40
C THR A 110 3.59 20.32 -13.46
N GLU A 111 4.26 21.39 -13.90
CA GLU A 111 5.74 21.41 -14.08
C GLU A 111 6.55 21.23 -12.78
N ASN A 112 6.00 21.61 -11.62
CA ASN A 112 6.68 21.54 -10.31
C ASN A 112 5.83 20.79 -9.27
N TRP A 113 5.39 19.58 -9.61
CA TRP A 113 4.62 18.77 -8.67
C TRP A 113 5.50 18.25 -7.51
N LYS A 114 4.95 18.28 -6.30
CA LYS A 114 5.53 17.63 -5.13
C LYS A 114 4.87 16.25 -4.98
N PRO A 115 5.65 15.16 -4.85
CA PRO A 115 5.09 13.84 -4.67
C PRO A 115 4.12 13.77 -3.48
N GLY A 116 2.98 13.12 -3.66
CA GLY A 116 1.95 12.90 -2.64
C GLY A 116 0.98 14.06 -2.36
N VAL A 117 1.19 15.24 -2.95
CA VAL A 117 0.36 16.44 -2.70
C VAL A 117 -0.71 16.62 -3.77
N TYR A 118 -1.91 16.10 -3.50
CA TYR A 118 -3.07 16.22 -4.39
C TYR A 118 -3.93 17.46 -4.10
N GLY A 119 -3.56 18.30 -3.12
CA GLY A 119 -4.33 19.49 -2.73
C GLY A 119 -5.60 19.19 -1.93
N PHE A 120 -5.74 17.97 -1.41
CA PHE A 120 -6.85 17.53 -0.59
C PHE A 120 -6.45 17.59 0.90
N ASP A 121 -6.65 18.74 1.55
CA ASP A 121 -6.48 18.91 3.00
C ASP A 121 -7.64 19.72 3.61
N PRO A 122 -8.81 19.09 3.82
CA PRO A 122 -9.98 19.77 4.39
C PRO A 122 -9.81 20.13 5.88
N LEU A 123 -8.93 19.43 6.60
CA LEU A 123 -8.71 19.60 8.04
C LEU A 123 -7.49 20.47 8.36
N ASN A 124 -6.75 20.90 7.34
CA ASN A 124 -5.63 21.84 7.43
C ASN A 124 -4.54 21.41 8.42
N LEU A 125 -4.31 20.09 8.52
CA LEU A 125 -3.40 19.48 9.49
C LEU A 125 -1.92 19.66 9.10
N GLY A 126 -1.67 20.04 7.83
CA GLY A 126 -0.34 20.23 7.25
C GLY A 126 0.24 21.65 7.35
N LYS A 127 -0.37 22.58 8.09
CA LYS A 127 0.08 24.00 8.14
C LYS A 127 1.50 24.22 8.67
N THR A 128 2.00 23.33 9.51
CA THR A 128 3.34 23.45 10.11
C THR A 128 4.31 22.50 9.42
N ASP A 129 5.48 22.99 9.00
CA ASP A 129 6.50 22.17 8.30
C ASP A 129 6.91 20.91 9.10
N LYS A 130 6.93 21.02 10.44
CA LYS A 130 7.21 19.88 11.34
C LYS A 130 6.09 18.84 11.35
N SER A 131 4.82 19.25 11.36
CA SER A 131 3.70 18.31 11.35
C SER A 131 3.56 17.62 10.00
N LEU A 132 3.76 18.38 8.91
CA LEU A 132 3.75 17.84 7.55
C LEU A 132 4.80 16.74 7.38
N LYS A 133 6.05 17.00 7.78
CA LYS A 133 7.12 15.99 7.73
C LYS A 133 6.81 14.73 8.54
N TRP A 134 6.21 14.90 9.72
CA TRP A 134 5.80 13.77 10.55
C TRP A 134 4.71 12.93 9.90
N TYR A 135 3.63 13.57 9.40
CA TYR A 135 2.53 12.87 8.75
C TYR A 135 2.97 12.18 7.46
N SER A 136 3.79 12.83 6.62
CA SER A 136 4.35 12.20 5.43
C SER A 136 5.24 11.00 5.78
N ALA A 137 6.06 11.09 6.83
CA ALA A 137 6.87 9.97 7.27
C ALA A 137 6.02 8.81 7.84
N ALA A 138 4.93 9.12 8.56
CA ALA A 138 3.99 8.14 9.07
C ALA A 138 3.23 7.43 7.93
N GLU A 139 2.78 8.18 6.92
CA GLU A 139 2.12 7.65 5.74
C GLU A 139 3.01 6.65 5.00
N ILE A 140 4.26 7.00 4.72
CA ILE A 140 5.19 6.12 4.01
C ILE A 140 5.50 4.85 4.82
N LYS A 141 5.75 4.98 6.14
CA LYS A 141 6.04 3.82 6.99
C LYS A 141 4.85 2.86 7.08
N ASN A 142 3.64 3.38 7.25
CA ASN A 142 2.43 2.56 7.27
C ASN A 142 2.13 1.96 5.89
N GLY A 143 2.38 2.72 4.81
CA GLY A 143 2.25 2.24 3.44
C GLY A 143 3.18 1.07 3.12
N ARG A 144 4.48 1.18 3.46
CA ARG A 144 5.45 0.09 3.30
C ARG A 144 5.03 -1.17 4.07
N LEU A 145 4.56 -1.00 5.31
CA LEU A 145 4.05 -2.12 6.11
C LEU A 145 2.81 -2.75 5.45
N ALA A 146 1.88 -1.94 4.94
CA ALA A 146 0.68 -2.42 4.29
C ALA A 146 0.96 -3.20 2.99
N MET A 147 1.95 -2.77 2.20
CA MET A 147 2.38 -3.51 1.00
C MET A 147 2.86 -4.93 1.35
N ILE A 148 3.66 -5.06 2.41
CA ILE A 148 4.15 -6.35 2.89
C ILE A 148 2.98 -7.18 3.46
N ALA A 149 2.08 -6.56 4.21
CA ALA A 149 0.92 -7.23 4.80
C ALA A 149 0.00 -7.85 3.72
N ILE A 150 -0.31 -7.12 2.65
CA ILE A 150 -1.12 -7.64 1.54
C ILE A 150 -0.44 -8.83 0.86
N GLY A 151 0.88 -8.77 0.64
CA GLY A 151 1.63 -9.92 0.11
C GLY A 151 1.47 -11.16 0.99
N GLY A 152 1.56 -10.98 2.32
CA GLY A 152 1.33 -12.05 3.30
C GLY A 152 -0.10 -12.58 3.29
N PHE A 153 -1.11 -11.71 3.25
CA PHE A 153 -2.52 -12.10 3.22
C PHE A 153 -2.88 -12.87 1.96
N ILE A 154 -2.37 -12.46 0.80
CA ILE A 154 -2.57 -13.20 -0.45
C ILE A 154 -1.97 -14.61 -0.32
N HIS A 155 -0.71 -14.71 0.13
CA HIS A 155 -0.05 -16.01 0.29
C HIS A 155 -0.80 -16.93 1.28
N GLN A 156 -1.22 -16.39 2.42
CA GLN A 156 -1.98 -17.11 3.43
C GLN A 156 -3.37 -17.53 2.95
N SER A 157 -4.06 -16.67 2.19
CA SER A 157 -5.38 -16.99 1.62
C SER A 157 -5.32 -18.11 0.58
N LEU A 158 -4.22 -18.21 -0.19
CA LEU A 158 -4.00 -19.29 -1.15
C LEU A 158 -3.75 -20.63 -0.45
N LEU A 159 -3.01 -20.63 0.66
CA LEU A 159 -2.68 -21.86 1.39
C LEU A 159 -3.84 -22.39 2.24
N THR A 160 -4.47 -21.52 3.03
CA THR A 160 -5.47 -21.93 4.02
C THR A 160 -6.89 -21.96 3.48
N LYS A 161 -7.18 -21.19 2.42
CA LYS A 161 -8.55 -20.92 1.95
C LYS A 161 -9.47 -20.54 3.12
N LEU A 162 -8.99 -19.70 4.04
CA LEU A 162 -9.76 -19.12 5.13
C LEU A 162 -9.55 -17.59 5.18
N GLY A 163 -10.46 -16.86 5.84
CA GLY A 163 -10.27 -15.44 6.16
C GLY A 163 -9.09 -15.20 7.11
N VAL A 164 -8.49 -14.01 7.11
CA VAL A 164 -7.28 -13.69 7.88
C VAL A 164 -7.52 -13.77 9.39
N ILE A 165 -8.64 -13.26 9.90
CA ILE A 165 -8.96 -13.33 11.33
C ILE A 165 -9.38 -14.75 11.71
N ALA A 166 -10.09 -15.45 10.83
CA ALA A 166 -10.41 -16.86 11.02
C ALA A 166 -9.13 -17.72 11.15
N GLN A 167 -8.12 -17.47 10.31
CA GLN A 167 -6.80 -18.11 10.41
C GLN A 167 -6.08 -17.77 11.73
N LEU A 168 -6.10 -16.50 12.13
CA LEU A 168 -5.49 -16.04 13.38
C LEU A 168 -6.15 -16.69 14.61
N LYS A 169 -7.48 -16.75 14.65
CA LYS A 169 -8.24 -17.42 15.73
C LYS A 169 -8.01 -18.92 15.76
N ALA A 170 -7.84 -19.54 14.60
CA ALA A 170 -7.56 -20.97 14.48
C ALA A 170 -6.11 -21.35 14.84
N GLY A 171 -5.23 -20.37 15.12
CA GLY A 171 -3.82 -20.63 15.42
C GLY A 171 -3.04 -21.24 14.24
N LEU A 172 -3.55 -21.06 13.01
CA LEU A 172 -3.04 -21.68 11.78
C LEU A 172 -1.80 -20.97 11.20
N PHE A 173 -0.91 -20.49 12.07
CA PHE A 173 0.37 -19.88 11.71
C PHE A 173 1.52 -20.89 11.66
N THR A 174 1.26 -22.15 12.06
CA THR A 174 2.26 -23.22 12.07
C THR A 174 2.20 -24.06 10.78
N PRO A 175 3.36 -24.48 10.22
CA PRO A 175 3.42 -25.30 9.01
C PRO A 175 2.67 -26.64 9.08
N THR A 176 2.31 -27.10 10.27
CA THR A 176 1.72 -28.41 10.54
C THR A 176 0.20 -28.39 10.70
N GLY A 177 -0.43 -27.22 10.71
CA GLY A 177 -1.87 -27.07 10.99
C GLY A 177 -2.77 -26.90 9.75
N TYR A 178 -2.22 -26.91 8.54
CA TYR A 178 -3.01 -26.71 7.33
C TYR A 178 -3.93 -27.92 7.08
N PRO A 179 -5.25 -27.74 6.88
CA PRO A 179 -6.10 -28.80 6.38
C PRO A 179 -5.64 -29.13 4.96
N VAL A 180 -4.87 -30.21 4.83
CA VAL A 180 -4.60 -30.86 3.55
C VAL A 180 -5.92 -31.38 3.00
N SER A 181 -6.56 -30.58 2.14
CA SER A 181 -7.65 -31.00 1.25
C SER A 181 -7.10 -31.16 -0.16
#